data_AF-A0A182EXQ3-F1
#
_entry.id   AF-A0A182EXQ3-F1
#
_cell.length_a   1.000
_cell.length_b   1.000
_cell.length_c   1.000
_cell.angle_alpha   90.00
_cell.angle_beta   90.00
_cell.angle_gamma   90.00
#
_symmetry.space_group_name_H-M   'P 1'
#
loop_
_entity.id
_entity.type
_entity.pdbx_description
1 polymer ?
#
loop_
_entity_poly.entity_id
_entity_poly.type
_entity_poly.pdbx_seq_one_letter_code
_entity_poly.pdbx_strand_id
1 'polypeptide(L)'
;MAHIRAEPRAARLYDERLRTHRSSSTVSASLSFQQNESDRLRVAERRQQEIENQHRTGLHVQPPRDFNRLAFRYNPADNYSLNPHVLIGTMNEVCPYCKALKFKGEAKGMCC
;
A
#
# COMPACT_ATOMS: atom_id res chain seq x y z
N MET A 1 53.55 -0.38 49.72
CA MET A 1 53.91 -1.55 48.89
C MET A 1 52.66 -1.93 48.09
N ALA A 2 52.69 -1.80 46.76
CA ALA A 2 51.56 -2.13 45.90
C ALA A 2 51.57 -3.63 45.60
N HIS A 3 50.56 -4.37 46.07
CA HIS A 3 50.35 -5.78 45.70
C HIS A 3 49.70 -5.84 44.31
N ILE A 4 50.47 -6.21 43.29
CA ILE A 4 49.92 -6.54 41.98
C ILE A 4 49.32 -7.95 42.08
N ARG A 5 47.98 -8.03 42.10
CA ARG A 5 47.26 -9.31 42.08
C ARG A 5 47.45 -9.94 40.69
N ALA A 6 48.22 -11.02 40.60
CA ALA A 6 48.40 -11.76 39.36
C ALA A 6 47.13 -12.55 39.05
N GLU A 7 46.40 -12.13 38.01
CA GLU A 7 45.23 -12.84 37.48
C GLU A 7 45.63 -14.18 36.82
N PRO A 8 44.94 -15.30 37.15
CA PRO A 8 45.22 -16.59 36.54
C PRO A 8 45.03 -16.55 35.03
N ARG A 9 45.94 -17.19 34.28
CA ARG A 9 45.91 -17.22 32.80
C ARG A 9 44.56 -17.70 32.23
N ALA A 10 43.88 -18.60 32.93
CA ALA A 10 42.55 -19.08 32.58
C ALA A 10 41.45 -17.99 32.68
N ALA A 11 41.53 -17.09 33.66
CA ALA A 11 40.57 -15.99 33.82
C ALA A 11 40.67 -15.00 32.65
N ARG A 12 41.89 -14.67 32.22
CA ARG A 12 42.14 -13.84 31.04
C ARG A 12 41.58 -14.44 29.75
N LEU A 13 41.77 -15.74 29.54
CA LEU A 13 41.25 -16.44 28.35
C LEU A 13 39.71 -16.50 28.35
N TYR A 14 39.07 -16.61 29.51
CA TYR A 14 37.62 -16.60 29.63
C TYR A 14 37.04 -15.20 29.35
N ASP A 15 37.65 -14.16 29.92
CA ASP A 15 37.23 -12.77 29.67
C ASP A 15 37.43 -12.38 28.20
N GLU A 16 38.51 -12.83 27.57
CA GLU A 16 38.75 -12.61 26.15
C GLU A 16 37.68 -13.29 25.28
N ARG A 17 37.33 -14.56 25.54
CA ARG A 17 36.23 -15.25 24.83
C ARG A 17 34.89 -14.53 25.02
N LEU A 18 34.61 -14.06 26.23
CA LEU A 18 33.35 -13.35 26.53
C LEU A 18 33.28 -12.04 25.73
N ARG A 19 34.39 -11.29 25.64
CA ARG A 19 34.50 -10.09 24.82
C ARG A 19 34.33 -10.40 23.34
N THR A 20 35.02 -11.41 22.80
CA THR A 20 34.90 -11.80 21.39
C THR A 20 33.47 -12.22 21.04
N HIS A 21 32.81 -13.00 21.91
CA HIS A 21 31.42 -13.41 21.71
C HIS A 21 30.48 -12.19 21.71
N ARG A 22 30.64 -11.27 22.68
CA ARG A 22 29.84 -10.05 22.76
C ARG A 22 30.03 -9.16 21.53
N SER A 23 31.27 -8.94 21.09
CA SER A 23 31.59 -8.20 19.86
C SER A 23 30.95 -8.85 18.63
N SER A 24 31.05 -10.17 18.50
CA SER A 24 30.44 -10.91 17.39
C SER A 24 28.91 -10.77 17.39
N SER A 25 28.27 -10.89 18.55
CA SER A 25 26.82 -10.68 18.67
C SER A 25 26.40 -9.25 18.31
N THR A 26 27.17 -8.23 18.70
CA THR A 26 26.88 -6.83 18.33
C THR A 26 27.04 -6.58 16.84
N VAL A 27 28.05 -7.18 16.19
CA VAL A 27 28.26 -7.05 14.75
C VAL A 27 27.12 -7.72 13.97
N SER A 28 26.71 -8.92 14.39
CA SER A 28 25.57 -9.63 13.79
C SER A 28 24.26 -8.87 13.93
N ALA A 29 24.01 -8.24 15.09
CA ALA A 29 22.81 -7.42 15.32
C ALA A 29 22.81 -6.15 14.46
N SER A 30 23.97 -5.50 14.29
CA SER A 30 24.09 -4.32 13.42
C SER A 30 23.91 -4.66 11.94
N LEU A 31 24.44 -5.80 11.50
CA LEU A 31 24.25 -6.30 10.12
C LEU A 31 22.79 -6.62 9.83
N SER A 32 22.10 -7.32 10.74
CA SER A 32 20.68 -7.62 10.57
C SER A 32 19.82 -6.36 10.57
N PHE A 33 20.17 -5.36 11.38
CA PHE A 33 19.52 -4.04 11.35
C PHE A 33 19.70 -3.35 9.99
N GLN A 34 20.93 -3.29 9.47
CA GLN A 34 21.20 -2.69 8.14
C GLN A 34 20.49 -3.42 7.00
N GLN A 35 20.42 -4.75 7.06
CA GLN A 35 19.70 -5.56 6.07
C GLN A 35 18.20 -5.26 6.11
N ASN A 36 17.60 -5.24 7.29
CA ASN A 36 16.19 -4.88 7.46
C ASN A 36 15.89 -3.46 6.95
N GLU A 37 16.76 -2.49 7.21
CA GLU A 37 16.61 -1.13 6.71
C GLU A 37 16.70 -1.07 5.19
N SER A 38 17.66 -1.81 4.60
CA SER A 38 17.83 -1.91 3.15
C SER A 38 16.63 -2.55 2.48
N ASP A 39 16.09 -3.63 3.07
CA ASP A 39 14.89 -4.30 2.55
C ASP A 39 13.65 -3.42 2.68
N ARG A 40 13.54 -2.65 3.76
CA ARG A 40 12.49 -1.64 3.91
C ARG A 40 12.54 -0.60 2.79
N LEU A 41 13.73 -0.07 2.49
CA LEU A 41 13.91 0.91 1.41
C LEU A 41 13.57 0.31 0.05
N ARG A 42 14.01 -0.91 -0.25
CA ARG A 42 13.68 -1.63 -1.49
C ARG A 42 12.17 -1.84 -1.67
N VAL A 43 11.48 -2.22 -0.59
CA VAL A 43 10.02 -2.40 -0.61
C VAL A 43 9.30 -1.07 -0.82
N ALA A 44 9.76 0.00 -0.19
CA ALA A 44 9.21 1.35 -0.36
C ALA A 44 9.37 1.83 -1.81
N GLU A 45 10.56 1.66 -2.39
CA GLU A 45 10.86 2.05 -3.77
C GLU A 45 9.99 1.28 -4.77
N ARG A 46 9.83 -0.05 -4.58
CA ARG A 46 8.95 -0.86 -5.44
C ARG A 46 7.51 -0.39 -5.39
N ARG A 47 6.99 -0.06 -4.21
CA ARG A 47 5.63 0.50 -4.07
C ARG A 47 5.49 1.84 -4.78
N GLN A 48 6.52 2.68 -4.70
CA GLN A 48 6.51 3.98 -5.36
C GLN A 48 6.50 3.84 -6.89
N GLN A 49 7.30 2.92 -7.42
CA GLN A 49 7.28 2.57 -8.84
C GLN A 49 5.94 1.95 -9.28
N GLU A 50 5.29 1.13 -8.45
CA GLU A 50 3.95 0.60 -8.74
C GLU A 50 2.90 1.72 -8.82
N ILE A 51 2.92 2.68 -7.89
CA ILE A 51 2.04 3.85 -7.92
C ILE A 51 2.28 4.68 -9.18
N GLU A 52 3.55 4.95 -9.51
CA GLU A 52 3.90 5.74 -10.69
C GLU A 52 3.49 5.04 -11.99
N ASN A 53 3.65 3.72 -12.07
CA ASN A 53 3.17 2.91 -13.19
C ASN A 53 1.64 2.89 -13.28
N GLN A 54 0.92 2.82 -12.16
CA GLN A 54 -0.54 2.94 -12.13
C GLN A 54 -1.01 4.29 -12.66
N HIS A 55 -0.34 5.38 -12.27
CA HIS A 55 -0.61 6.72 -12.79
C HIS A 55 -0.35 6.81 -14.30
N ARG A 56 0.75 6.20 -14.78
CA ARG A 56 1.16 6.24 -16.19
C ARG A 56 0.29 5.37 -17.11
N THR A 57 -0.22 4.26 -16.60
CA THR A 57 -1.11 3.34 -17.34
C THR A 57 -2.59 3.76 -17.31
N GLY A 58 -2.93 4.84 -16.60
CA GLY A 58 -4.32 5.30 -16.47
C GLY A 58 -5.19 4.38 -15.62
N LEU A 59 -4.60 3.33 -15.03
CA LEU A 59 -5.18 2.54 -13.95
C LEU A 59 -5.08 3.36 -12.66
N HIS A 60 -5.73 4.52 -12.63
CA HIS A 60 -5.97 5.22 -11.38
C HIS A 60 -6.93 4.33 -10.59
N VAL A 61 -6.38 3.39 -9.81
CA VAL A 61 -7.14 2.65 -8.81
C VAL A 61 -7.55 3.68 -7.79
N GLN A 62 -8.71 4.31 -8.03
CA GLN A 62 -9.37 5.15 -7.05
C GLN A 62 -9.43 4.33 -5.75
N PRO A 63 -9.06 4.92 -4.60
CA PRO A 63 -9.19 4.23 -3.33
C PRO A 63 -10.59 3.62 -3.24
N PRO A 64 -10.75 2.40 -2.67
CA PRO A 64 -12.04 1.74 -2.59
C PRO A 64 -13.05 2.69 -1.95
N ARG A 65 -13.95 3.22 -2.78
CA ARG A 65 -15.00 4.14 -2.33
C ARG A 65 -16.23 3.32 -2.01
N ASP A 66 -16.95 3.76 -0.98
CA ASP A 66 -18.31 3.29 -0.80
C ASP A 66 -19.17 3.81 -1.96
N PHE A 67 -19.68 2.90 -2.78
CA PHE A 67 -20.54 3.23 -3.93
C PHE A 67 -22.00 3.50 -3.53
N ASN A 68 -22.35 3.28 -2.27
CA ASN A 68 -23.70 3.54 -1.78
C ASN A 68 -24.08 5.00 -2.00
N ARG A 69 -25.18 5.20 -2.75
CA ARG A 69 -25.78 6.51 -3.03
C ARG A 69 -24.85 7.49 -3.77
N LEU A 70 -23.81 7.04 -4.47
CA LEU A 70 -22.92 7.93 -5.26
C LEU A 70 -23.68 8.75 -6.30
N ALA A 71 -24.76 8.22 -6.88
CA ALA A 71 -25.62 8.96 -7.80
C ALA A 71 -26.19 10.26 -7.18
N PHE A 72 -26.42 10.28 -5.87
CA PHE A 72 -26.89 11.45 -5.14
C PHE A 72 -25.76 12.38 -4.66
N ARG A 73 -24.50 11.95 -4.76
CA ARG A 73 -23.31 12.69 -4.34
C ARG A 73 -22.36 12.88 -5.53
N TYR A 74 -22.93 13.32 -6.65
CA TYR A 74 -22.17 13.55 -7.88
C TYR A 74 -21.03 14.55 -7.63
N ASN A 75 -19.82 14.17 -8.02
CA ASN A 75 -18.63 15.00 -7.95
C ASN A 75 -18.03 15.14 -9.35
N PRO A 76 -18.06 16.34 -9.97
CA PRO A 76 -17.56 16.53 -11.33
C PRO A 76 -16.04 16.33 -11.48
N ALA A 77 -15.28 16.31 -10.37
CA ALA A 77 -13.85 16.02 -10.41
C ALA A 77 -13.53 14.53 -10.61
N ASP A 78 -14.50 13.64 -10.40
CA ASP A 78 -14.31 12.19 -10.56
C ASP A 78 -14.55 11.76 -12.01
N ASN A 79 -13.62 10.97 -12.57
CA ASN A 79 -13.78 10.40 -13.90
C ASN A 79 -14.55 9.06 -13.84
N TYR A 80 -15.87 9.14 -13.89
CA TYR A 80 -16.78 7.99 -13.82
C TYR A 80 -16.65 7.02 -15.00
N SER A 81 -16.23 7.50 -16.18
CA SER A 81 -16.09 6.68 -17.39
C SER A 81 -15.02 5.59 -17.28
N LEU A 82 -14.04 5.79 -16.41
CA LEU A 82 -12.96 4.82 -16.17
C LEU A 82 -13.29 3.83 -15.06
N ASN A 83 -14.43 3.98 -14.37
CA ASN A 83 -14.75 3.16 -13.22
C ASN A 83 -15.56 1.91 -13.63
N PRO A 84 -15.03 0.69 -13.44
CA PRO A 84 -15.70 -0.55 -13.85
C PRO A 84 -17.04 -0.80 -13.12
N HIS A 85 -17.27 -0.17 -11.97
CA HIS A 85 -18.52 -0.28 -11.22
C HIS A 85 -19.59 0.74 -11.62
N VAL A 86 -19.25 1.72 -12.45
CA VAL A 86 -20.19 2.76 -12.91
C VAL A 86 -20.56 2.46 -14.35
N LEU A 87 -21.64 1.70 -14.53
CA LEU A 87 -22.20 1.41 -15.85
C LEU A 87 -23.35 2.39 -16.14
N ILE A 88 -23.07 3.39 -16.97
CA ILE A 88 -24.14 4.20 -17.57
C ILE A 88 -24.61 3.45 -18.81
N GLY A 89 -25.80 2.84 -18.74
CA GLY A 89 -26.39 2.11 -19.87
C GLY A 89 -26.70 3.04 -21.05
N THR A 90 -26.98 2.46 -22.23
CA THR A 90 -27.45 3.25 -23.38
C THR A 90 -28.94 3.52 -23.27
N MET A 91 -29.38 4.75 -23.54
CA MET A 91 -30.79 5.09 -23.68
C MET A 91 -31.28 4.66 -25.07
N ASN A 92 -31.81 3.44 -25.17
CA ASN A 92 -32.17 2.81 -26.44
C ASN A 92 -33.66 2.44 -26.56
N GLU A 93 -34.46 2.67 -25.51
CA GLU A 93 -35.90 2.49 -25.56
C GLU A 93 -36.58 3.84 -25.74
N VAL A 94 -37.65 3.89 -26.54
CA VAL A 94 -38.48 5.10 -26.66
C VAL A 94 -39.64 4.97 -25.69
N CYS A 95 -39.84 5.98 -24.85
CA CYS A 95 -40.98 6.06 -23.95
C CYS A 95 -42.29 6.14 -24.77
N PRO A 96 -43.27 5.26 -24.52
CA PRO A 96 -44.50 5.25 -25.30
C PRO A 96 -45.35 6.52 -25.11
N TYR A 97 -45.26 7.13 -23.91
CA TYR A 97 -46.04 8.30 -23.53
C TYR A 97 -45.47 9.60 -24.09
N CYS A 98 -44.22 9.90 -23.76
CA CYS A 98 -43.59 11.19 -24.06
C CYS A 98 -42.59 11.15 -25.22
N LYS A 99 -42.38 9.98 -25.86
CA LYS A 99 -41.47 9.77 -27.00
C LYS A 99 -39.99 10.09 -26.74
N ALA A 100 -39.61 10.38 -25.49
CA ALA A 100 -38.22 10.52 -25.09
C ALA A 100 -37.47 9.17 -25.15
N LEU A 101 -36.18 9.20 -25.43
CA LEU A 101 -35.32 8.04 -25.18
C LEU A 101 -35.22 7.81 -23.66
N LYS A 102 -35.18 6.55 -23.25
CA LYS A 102 -35.11 6.11 -21.85
C LYS A 102 -34.17 4.91 -21.72
N PHE A 103 -33.76 4.59 -20.50
CA PHE A 103 -32.94 3.40 -20.24
C PHE A 103 -33.78 2.12 -20.32
N LYS A 104 -33.14 1.05 -20.79
CA LYS A 104 -33.74 -0.29 -20.72
C LYS A 104 -33.94 -0.70 -19.25
N GLY A 105 -35.16 -1.07 -18.89
CA GLY A 105 -35.52 -1.44 -17.52
C GLY A 105 -35.66 -0.28 -16.53
N GLU A 106 -35.73 0.96 -17.03
CA GLU A 106 -36.00 2.13 -16.19
C GLU A 106 -37.32 1.97 -15.41
N ALA A 107 -37.31 2.36 -14.13
CA ALA A 107 -38.47 2.23 -13.26
C ALA A 107 -39.64 3.10 -13.76
N LYS A 108 -40.88 2.62 -13.57
CA LYS A 108 -42.10 3.36 -13.94
C LYS A 108 -42.11 4.74 -13.24
N GLY A 109 -42.43 5.80 -13.98
CA GLY A 109 -42.49 7.16 -13.45
C GLY A 109 -41.15 7.92 -13.41
N MET A 110 -40.02 7.31 -13.81
CA MET A 110 -38.76 8.02 -13.96
C MET A 110 -38.75 8.92 -15.21
N CYS A 111 -39.21 8.39 -16.34
CA CYS A 111 -39.38 9.14 -17.58
C CYS A 111 -40.78 9.75 -17.65
N CYS A 112 -41.78 8.86 -17.62
CA CYS A 112 -43.23 9.04 -17.62
C CYS A 112 -43.78 7.73 -16.98
#